data_AF-A0A0D0DIW7-F1
#
_entry.id   AF-A0A0D0DIW7-F1
#
_cell.length_a   1.000
_cell.length_b   1.000
_cell.length_c   1.000
_cell.angle_alpha   90.00
_cell.angle_beta   90.00
_cell.angle_gamma   90.00
#
_symmetry.space_group_name_H-M   'P 1'
#
loop_
_entity.id
_entity.type
_entity.pdbx_description
1 polymer ?
#
loop_
_entity_poly.entity_id
_entity_poly.type
_entity_poly.pdbx_seq_one_letter_code
_entity_poly.pdbx_strand_id
1 'polypeptide(L)'
;LKLVSSLLKRHISLIFWLCTTHIALNKHLHHLKKIASPLCPYCKKKIETVEHYLTSCPQYAHECHILRNALGRSAGSVSFLLTQPKAINPLIIFVNSTSRLKETFGNVHPKSDKTA
;
A
#
# COMPACT_ATOMS: atom_id res chain seq x y z
N LEU A 1 -13.59 5.95 14.98
CA LEU A 1 -13.13 5.62 13.61
C LEU A 1 -14.11 6.19 12.56
N LYS A 2 -14.08 7.50 12.29
CA LYS A 2 -14.96 8.18 11.31
C LYS A 2 -14.63 7.87 9.83
N LEU A 3 -13.52 7.18 9.57
CA LEU A 3 -13.09 6.81 8.21
C LEU A 3 -13.94 5.68 7.60
N VAL A 4 -14.41 4.74 8.41
CA VAL A 4 -14.90 3.44 7.94
C VAL A 4 -16.28 3.53 7.29
N SER A 5 -17.12 4.49 7.71
CA SER A 5 -18.50 4.62 7.24
C SER A 5 -18.65 5.09 5.78
N SER A 6 -17.59 5.60 5.16
CA SER A 6 -17.65 6.16 3.79
C SER A 6 -16.77 5.44 2.76
N LEU A 7 -16.16 4.31 3.14
CA LEU A 7 -15.21 3.56 2.33
C LEU A 7 -15.82 2.24 1.85
N LEU A 8 -15.46 1.84 0.63
CA LEU A 8 -15.84 0.52 0.13
C LEU A 8 -15.18 -0.55 1.01
N LYS A 9 -15.89 -1.66 1.27
CA LYS A 9 -15.37 -2.78 2.09
C LYS A 9 -13.96 -3.22 1.68
N ARG A 10 -13.67 -3.20 0.37
CA ARG A 10 -12.34 -3.53 -0.19
C ARG A 10 -11.25 -2.55 0.23
N HIS A 11 -11.54 -1.24 0.29
CA HIS A 11 -10.58 -0.22 0.75
C HIS A 11 -10.23 -0.45 2.21
N ILE A 12 -11.25 -0.69 3.04
CA ILE A 12 -11.08 -0.95 4.47
C ILE A 12 -10.22 -2.19 4.68
N SER A 13 -10.51 -3.29 3.96
CA SER A 13 -9.73 -4.52 4.05
C SER A 13 -8.27 -4.30 3.65
N LEU A 14 -8.00 -3.66 2.50
CA LEU A 14 -6.63 -3.36 2.07
C LEU A 14 -5.86 -2.52 3.10
N ILE A 15 -6.46 -1.42 3.55
CA ILE A 15 -5.83 -0.52 4.53
C ILE A 15 -5.60 -1.25 5.86
N PHE A 16 -6.57 -2.05 6.33
CA PHE A 16 -6.45 -2.83 7.55
C PHE A 16 -5.30 -3.84 7.48
N TRP A 17 -5.17 -4.54 6.34
CA TRP A 17 -4.08 -5.51 6.11
C TRP A 17 -2.72 -4.82 6.04
N LEU A 18 -2.64 -3.63 5.43
CA LEU A 18 -1.44 -2.80 5.43
C LEU A 18 -1.07 -2.33 6.85
N CYS A 19 -2.04 -1.81 7.61
CA CYS A 19 -1.84 -1.34 9.00
C CYS A 19 -1.31 -2.43 9.91
N THR A 20 -1.89 -3.61 9.82
CA THR A 20 -1.57 -4.74 10.69
C THR A 20 -0.41 -5.58 10.15
N THR A 21 0.14 -5.22 8.98
CA THR A 21 1.22 -5.94 8.27
C THR A 21 0.89 -7.39 7.91
N HIS A 22 -0.37 -7.80 8.05
CA HIS A 22 -0.89 -9.08 7.56
C HIS A 22 -1.17 -8.97 6.08
N ILE A 23 -0.13 -8.85 5.26
CA ILE A 23 -0.28 -8.64 3.82
C ILE A 23 0.71 -9.49 3.05
N ALA A 24 0.41 -9.85 1.79
CA ALA A 24 1.23 -10.71 0.94
C ALA A 24 2.53 -10.04 0.44
N LEU A 25 3.32 -9.50 1.37
CA LEU A 25 4.70 -9.05 1.18
C LEU A 25 5.66 -10.06 1.82
N ASN A 26 6.88 -10.14 1.29
CA ASN A 26 7.80 -11.22 1.63
C ASN A 26 8.15 -11.29 3.12
N LYS A 27 8.19 -10.16 3.85
CA LYS A 27 8.39 -10.20 5.31
C LYS A 27 7.33 -11.04 6.02
N HIS A 28 6.06 -10.83 5.69
CA HIS A 28 4.95 -11.53 6.32
C HIS A 28 4.85 -12.98 5.84
N LEU A 29 5.02 -13.21 4.53
CA LEU A 29 5.01 -14.57 3.97
C LEU A 29 6.13 -15.44 4.54
N HIS A 30 7.31 -14.87 4.77
CA HIS A 30 8.42 -15.57 5.42
C HIS A 30 8.12 -15.90 6.88
N HIS A 31 7.49 -14.97 7.62
CA HIS A 31 7.03 -15.26 8.99
C HIS A 31 6.03 -16.42 9.03
N LEU A 32 5.18 -16.56 8.01
CA LEU A 32 4.27 -17.70 7.84
C LEU A 32 4.95 -18.96 7.26
N LYS A 33 6.26 -18.94 7.04
CA LYS A 33 7.04 -20.02 6.40
C LYS A 33 6.54 -20.42 5.00
N LYS A 34 5.88 -19.49 4.29
CA LYS A 34 5.38 -19.71 2.92
C LYS A 34 6.44 -19.48 1.84
N ILE A 35 7.48 -18.73 2.16
CA ILE A 35 8.62 -18.47 1.29
C ILE A 35 9.92 -18.57 2.08
N ALA A 36 11.02 -18.85 1.39
CA ALA A 36 12.33 -19.07 2.01
C ALA A 36 13.06 -17.79 2.46
N SER A 37 12.68 -16.61 1.95
CA SER A 37 13.40 -15.36 2.22
C SER A 37 12.46 -14.16 2.39
N PRO A 38 12.70 -13.27 3.37
CA PRO A 38 11.89 -12.07 3.57
C PRO A 38 12.30 -10.91 2.66
N LEU A 39 13.32 -11.08 1.82
CA LEU A 39 13.88 -10.04 0.97
C LEU A 39 12.91 -9.63 -0.14
N CYS A 40 12.93 -8.35 -0.50
CA CYS A 40 12.22 -7.82 -1.65
C CYS A 40 12.69 -8.57 -2.92
N PRO A 41 11.76 -9.08 -3.74
CA PRO A 41 12.11 -9.88 -4.93
C PRO A 41 12.88 -9.06 -5.97
N TYR A 42 12.68 -7.74 -5.98
CA TYR A 42 13.33 -6.81 -6.91
C TYR A 42 14.67 -6.29 -6.35
N CYS A 43 14.68 -5.81 -5.10
CA CYS A 43 15.90 -5.26 -4.51
C CYS A 43 16.93 -6.33 -4.12
N LYS A 44 16.46 -7.50 -3.68
CA LYS A 44 17.26 -8.64 -3.17
C LYS A 44 18.25 -8.33 -2.03
N LYS A 45 18.18 -7.14 -1.44
CA LYS A 45 19.08 -6.67 -0.36
C LYS A 45 18.34 -6.15 0.87
N LYS A 46 17.08 -5.72 0.71
CA LYS A 46 16.23 -5.18 1.78
C LYS A 46 15.05 -6.10 2.03
N ILE A 47 14.60 -6.19 3.27
CA ILE A 47 13.38 -6.90 3.65
C ILE A 47 12.17 -6.18 3.07
N GLU A 48 11.22 -6.92 2.49
CA GLU A 48 9.99 -6.34 1.94
C GLU A 48 8.96 -6.07 3.05
N THR A 49 9.13 -4.94 3.75
CA THR A 49 8.15 -4.39 4.69
C THR A 49 7.09 -3.56 3.94
N VAL A 50 5.97 -3.26 4.61
CA VAL A 50 4.99 -2.27 4.14
C VAL A 50 5.64 -0.91 3.90
N GLU A 51 6.52 -0.48 4.81
CA GLU A 51 7.29 0.76 4.65
C GLU A 51 8.18 0.71 3.40
N HIS A 52 8.93 -0.37 3.21
CA HIS A 52 9.77 -0.52 2.03
C HIS A 52 8.95 -0.43 0.75
N TYR A 53 7.85 -1.18 0.70
CA TYR A 53 6.93 -1.21 -0.42
C TYR A 53 6.37 0.19 -0.75
N LEU A 54 5.87 0.93 0.25
CA LEU A 54 5.17 2.20 0.03
C LEU A 54 6.10 3.39 -0.22
N THR A 55 7.32 3.39 0.33
CA THR A 55 8.14 4.62 0.38
C THR A 55 9.52 4.51 -0.25
N SER A 56 10.13 3.31 -0.33
CA SER A 56 11.57 3.21 -0.62
C SER A 56 12.00 2.09 -1.59
N CYS A 57 11.06 1.31 -2.13
CA CYS A 57 11.37 0.30 -3.13
C CYS A 57 11.69 0.96 -4.49
N PRO A 58 12.91 0.80 -5.04
CA PRO A 58 13.28 1.39 -6.33
C PRO A 58 12.46 0.86 -7.50
N GLN A 59 11.96 -0.39 -7.41
CA GLN A 59 11.06 -0.95 -8.41
C GLN A 59 9.79 -0.10 -8.60
N TYR A 60 9.33 0.55 -7.53
CA TYR A 60 8.11 1.37 -7.53
C TYR A 60 8.43 2.86 -7.48
N ALA A 61 9.62 3.27 -7.95
CA ALA A 61 10.05 4.66 -7.87
C ALA A 61 9.10 5.62 -8.60
N HIS A 62 8.56 5.19 -9.75
CA HIS A 62 7.60 5.96 -10.52
C HIS A 62 6.27 6.14 -9.77
N GLU A 63 5.71 5.06 -9.21
CA GLU A 63 4.48 5.10 -8.43
C GLU A 63 4.67 5.90 -7.14
N CYS A 64 5.81 5.75 -6.46
CA CYS A 64 6.16 6.56 -5.31
C CYS A 64 6.30 8.05 -5.70
N HIS A 65 6.78 8.36 -6.91
CA HIS A 65 6.85 9.74 -7.41
C HIS A 65 5.45 10.31 -7.63
N ILE A 66 4.54 9.56 -8.27
CA ILE A 66 3.13 9.95 -8.41
C ILE A 66 2.47 10.18 -7.05
N LEU A 67 2.69 9.26 -6.10
CA LEU A 67 2.16 9.35 -4.74
C LEU A 67 2.68 10.60 -4.01
N ARG A 68 3.97 10.92 -4.17
CA ARG A 68 4.59 12.15 -3.65
C ARG A 68 4.04 13.41 -4.31
N ASN A 69 3.78 13.40 -5.61
CA ASN A 69 3.18 14.55 -6.28
C ASN A 69 1.76 14.82 -5.78
N ALA A 70 0.98 13.77 -5.49
CA ALA A 70 -0.38 13.89 -4.99
C ALA A 70 -0.46 14.34 -3.51
N LEU A 71 0.47 13.88 -2.66
CA LEU A 71 0.40 14.07 -1.20
C LEU A 71 1.50 14.97 -0.62
N GLY A 72 2.44 15.42 -1.45
CA GLY A 72 3.60 16.21 -1.06
C GLY A 72 4.49 15.49 -0.04
N ARG A 73 5.00 16.25 0.93
CA ARG A 73 5.88 15.74 1.99
C ARG A 73 5.24 14.61 2.82
N SER A 74 3.91 14.57 2.91
CA SER A 74 3.19 13.57 3.69
C SER A 74 3.26 12.15 3.11
N ALA A 75 3.61 11.99 1.82
CA ALA A 75 3.77 10.68 1.19
C ALA A 75 4.90 9.83 1.81
N GLY A 76 5.85 10.44 2.52
CA GLY A 76 6.91 9.71 3.22
C GLY A 76 6.46 9.02 4.51
N SER A 77 5.30 9.37 5.05
CA SER A 77 4.81 8.82 6.31
C SER A 77 3.81 7.69 6.07
N VAL A 78 4.23 6.45 6.38
CA VAL A 78 3.35 5.28 6.30
C VAL A 78 2.11 5.46 7.18
N SER A 79 2.28 6.02 8.38
CA SER A 79 1.16 6.31 9.28
C SER A 79 0.15 7.26 8.63
N PHE A 80 0.63 8.32 7.95
CA PHE A 80 -0.24 9.23 7.21
C PHE A 80 -0.98 8.51 6.06
N LEU A 81 -0.25 7.72 5.25
CA LEU A 81 -0.81 6.99 4.10
C LEU A 81 -1.95 6.05 4.51
N LEU A 82 -1.85 5.44 5.69
CA LEU A 82 -2.79 4.43 6.16
C LEU A 82 -3.94 5.00 7.02
N THR A 83 -3.81 6.23 7.53
CA THR A 83 -4.81 6.81 8.46
C THR A 83 -5.59 7.99 7.89
N GLN A 84 -5.04 8.71 6.92
CA GLN A 84 -5.65 9.96 6.46
C GLN A 84 -6.62 9.73 5.29
N PRO A 85 -7.87 10.24 5.37
CA PRO A 85 -8.86 10.05 4.29
C PRO A 85 -8.35 10.51 2.92
N LYS A 86 -7.66 11.65 2.88
CA LYS A 86 -7.08 12.21 1.65
C LYS A 86 -5.99 11.34 1.01
N ALA A 87 -5.39 10.42 1.76
CA ALA A 87 -4.35 9.52 1.25
C ALA A 87 -4.93 8.26 0.58
N ILE A 88 -6.21 7.96 0.79
CA ILE A 88 -6.81 6.68 0.38
C ILE A 88 -6.81 6.52 -1.13
N ASN A 89 -7.32 7.50 -1.87
CA ASN A 89 -7.36 7.44 -3.33
C ASN A 89 -5.95 7.34 -3.95
N PRO A 90 -4.99 8.20 -3.57
CA PRO A 90 -3.60 8.06 -4.03
C PRO A 90 -2.96 6.71 -3.68
N LEU A 91 -3.22 6.19 -2.48
CA LEU A 91 -2.71 4.88 -2.05
C LEU A 91 -3.30 3.73 -2.87
N ILE A 92 -4.60 3.77 -3.18
CA ILE A 92 -5.26 2.77 -4.02
C ILE A 92 -4.68 2.78 -5.43
N ILE A 93 -4.49 3.97 -6.01
CA ILE A 93 -3.85 4.12 -7.34
C ILE A 93 -2.45 3.50 -7.30
N PHE A 94 -1.64 3.82 -6.29
CA PHE A 94 -0.33 3.21 -6.08
C PHE A 94 -0.40 1.68 -6.06
N VAL A 95 -1.27 1.10 -5.22
CA VAL A 95 -1.40 -0.35 -5.07
C VAL A 95 -1.81 -1.03 -6.39
N ASN A 96 -2.70 -0.42 -7.16
CA ASN A 96 -3.09 -0.97 -8.46
C ASN A 96 -1.96 -0.87 -9.49
N SER A 97 -1.28 0.28 -9.56
CA SER A 97 -0.22 0.52 -10.55
C SER A 97 0.96 -0.44 -10.35
N THR A 98 1.35 -0.70 -9.11
CA THR A 98 2.43 -1.66 -8.82
C THR A 98 2.06 -3.11 -9.09
N SER A 99 0.76 -3.45 -9.16
CA SER A 99 0.22 -4.81 -9.26
C SER A 99 0.70 -5.80 -8.18
N ARG A 100 1.47 -5.36 -7.18
CA ARG A 100 2.13 -6.24 -6.19
C ARG A 100 1.14 -7.03 -5.34
N LEU A 101 -0.05 -6.47 -5.12
CA LEU A 101 -1.10 -7.02 -4.27
C LEU A 101 -2.33 -7.48 -5.07
N LYS A 102 -2.22 -7.54 -6.40
CA LYS A 102 -3.33 -7.84 -7.30
C LYS A 102 -3.89 -9.24 -7.10
N GLU A 103 -3.04 -10.22 -6.78
CA GLU A 103 -3.50 -11.59 -6.49
C GLU A 103 -4.38 -11.66 -5.23
N THR A 104 -4.11 -10.83 -4.22
CA THR A 104 -4.86 -10.84 -2.95
C THR A 104 -6.11 -9.96 -2.99
N PHE A 105 -6.03 -8.79 -3.60
CA PHE A 105 -7.12 -7.79 -3.54
C PHE A 105 -7.82 -7.52 -4.88
N GLY A 106 -7.31 -8.07 -5.98
CA GLY A 106 -7.73 -7.72 -7.34
C GLY A 106 -7.44 -6.25 -7.67
N ASN A 107 -8.12 -5.72 -8.68
CA ASN A 107 -8.12 -4.29 -8.96
C ASN A 107 -9.05 -3.58 -7.97
N VAL A 108 -8.50 -2.63 -7.20
CA VAL A 108 -9.25 -1.87 -6.21
C VAL A 108 -9.61 -0.51 -6.80
N HIS A 109 -10.86 -0.22 -7.10
CA HIS A 109 -11.20 1.06 -7.73
C HIS A 109 -11.05 2.23 -6.76
N PRO A 110 -10.41 3.36 -7.14
CA PRO A 110 -10.42 4.57 -6.33
C PRO A 110 -11.86 5.04 -6.05
N LYS A 111 -12.09 5.72 -4.94
CA LYS A 111 -13.38 6.33 -4.66
C LYS A 111 -13.60 7.45 -5.68
N SER A 112 -14.71 7.41 -6.42
CA SER A 112 -15.14 8.53 -7.24
C SER A 112 -15.32 9.74 -6.32
N ASP A 113 -14.57 10.81 -6.56
CA ASP A 113 -14.82 12.08 -5.89
C ASP A 113 -16.23 12.52 -6.27
N LYS A 114 -17.16 12.39 -5.32
CA LYS A 114 -18.39 13.16 -5.40
C LYS A 114 -17.96 14.57 -5.05
N THR A 115 -17.64 15.36 -6.09
CA THR A 115 -17.59 16.81 -6.00
C THR A 115 -18.92 17.24 -5.39
N ALA A 116 -18.85 17.82 -4.19
CA ALA A 116 -19.95 18.57 -3.61
C ALA A 116 -20.17 19.85 -4.42
#